data_AF-A0A6S7KFP7-F1
#
_entry.id   AF-A0A6S7KFP7-F1
#
_cell.length_a   1.000
_cell.length_b   1.000
_cell.length_c   1.000
_cell.angle_alpha   90.00
_cell.angle_beta   90.00
_cell.angle_gamma   90.00
#
_symmetry.space_group_name_H-M   'P 1'
#
loop_
_entity.id
_entity.type
_entity.pdbx_description
1 polymer ?
#
loop_
_entity_poly.entity_id
_entity_poly.type
_entity_poly.pdbx_seq_one_letter_code
_entity_poly.pdbx_strand_id
1 'polypeptide(L)'
;MSSPEYHTLFSVNIIPIVRGKITIETTPLENLLATSNLVLRQVWNRTVADVVAQYTGLTVPQLGCLYGWDQVFLNFINTATWSDVNAFRLCSEYEKLTLHRILVQLSTAPAVNCFGTISLSSSTYDVRESDAIVVIFVQLLGHVDDVIQVSLSVTPVYTGYQCNIPSWRNWTETSNYQHT
;
A
#
# COMPACT_ATOMS: atom_id res chain seq x y z
N MET A 1 47.82 8.43 6.28
CA MET A 1 46.80 9.44 6.61
C MET A 1 47.31 10.27 7.77
N SER A 2 47.35 11.59 7.61
CA SER A 2 47.65 12.51 8.71
C SER A 2 46.47 12.58 9.69
N SER A 3 46.71 12.99 10.94
CA SER A 3 45.63 13.17 11.94
C SER A 3 44.54 14.16 11.47
N PRO A 4 44.84 15.29 10.80
CA PRO A 4 43.83 16.17 10.22
C PRO A 4 42.99 15.52 9.12
N GLU A 5 43.60 14.71 8.24
CA GLU A 5 42.88 13.93 7.22
C GLU A 5 41.93 12.91 7.86
N TYR A 6 42.36 12.26 8.95
CA TYR A 6 41.53 11.33 9.71
C TYR A 6 40.32 12.01 10.35
N HIS A 7 40.53 13.14 11.03
CA HIS A 7 39.43 13.90 11.62
C HIS A 7 38.43 14.39 10.57
N THR A 8 38.92 14.83 9.41
CA THR A 8 38.08 15.28 8.29
C THR A 8 37.28 14.11 7.72
N LEU A 9 37.92 12.97 7.46
CA LEU A 9 37.25 11.76 6.98
C LEU A 9 36.13 11.33 7.94
N PHE A 10 36.43 11.30 9.24
CA PHE A 10 35.50 10.82 10.25
C PHE A 10 34.31 11.77 10.44
N SER A 11 34.57 13.07 10.55
CA SER A 11 33.53 14.08 10.80
C SER A 11 32.60 14.34 9.61
N VAL A 12 33.15 14.34 8.39
CA VAL A 12 32.41 14.68 7.18
C VAL A 12 31.71 13.46 6.58
N ASN A 13 32.27 12.26 6.72
CA ASN A 13 31.73 11.06 6.07
C ASN A 13 31.13 10.06 7.06
N ILE A 14 31.92 9.60 8.04
CA ILE A 14 31.51 8.47 8.89
C ILE A 14 30.36 8.87 9.84
N ILE A 15 30.48 10.00 10.54
CA ILE A 15 29.44 10.42 11.50
C ILE A 15 28.07 10.62 10.82
N PRO A 16 27.93 11.33 9.69
CA PRO A 16 26.65 11.47 9.01
C PRO A 16 26.06 10.14 8.56
N ILE A 17 26.89 9.23 8.03
CA ILE A 17 26.46 7.89 7.61
C ILE A 17 25.89 7.09 8.79
N VAL A 18 26.60 7.08 9.92
CA VAL A 18 26.15 6.39 11.15
C VAL A 18 24.87 6.99 11.68
N ARG A 19 24.74 8.33 11.69
CA ARG A 19 23.50 9.00 12.11
C ARG A 19 22.32 8.62 11.21
N GLY A 20 22.49 8.69 9.90
CA GLY A 20 21.46 8.29 8.94
C GLY A 20 21.03 6.84 9.14
N LYS A 21 21.98 5.92 9.36
CA LYS A 21 21.71 4.51 9.67
C LYS A 21 20.87 4.36 10.94
N ILE A 22 21.24 5.04 12.03
CA ILE A 22 20.49 5.03 13.28
C ILE A 22 19.06 5.53 13.06
N THR A 23 18.88 6.63 12.33
CA THR A 23 17.55 7.17 12.02
C THR A 23 16.68 6.13 11.30
N ILE A 24 17.24 5.45 10.29
CA ILE A 24 16.54 4.40 9.53
C ILE A 24 16.12 3.23 10.40
N GLU A 25 16.97 2.81 11.33
CA GLU A 25 16.76 1.60 12.13
C GLU A 25 15.89 1.81 13.37
N THR A 26 15.81 3.05 13.88
CA THR A 26 15.22 3.32 15.20
C THR A 26 14.00 4.22 15.17
N THR A 27 13.81 5.04 14.14
CA THR A 27 12.71 6.02 14.12
C THR A 27 11.53 5.51 13.30
N PRO A 28 10.32 5.39 13.90
CA PRO A 28 9.10 5.10 13.16
C PRO A 28 8.81 6.14 12.09
N LEU A 29 8.23 5.72 10.97
CA LEU A 29 7.93 6.61 9.85
C LEU A 29 7.01 7.76 10.26
N GLU A 30 5.97 7.52 11.08
CA GLU A 30 5.10 8.61 11.56
C GLU A 30 5.86 9.71 12.31
N ASN A 31 6.88 9.33 13.10
CA ASN A 31 7.63 10.27 13.90
C ASN A 31 8.51 11.13 13.01
N LEU A 32 9.08 10.55 11.94
CA LEU A 32 9.80 11.30 10.92
C LEU A 32 8.88 12.30 10.22
N LEU A 33 7.68 11.87 9.81
CA LEU A 33 6.72 12.74 9.15
C LEU A 33 6.20 13.85 10.07
N ALA A 34 5.97 13.53 11.35
CA ALA A 34 5.51 14.48 12.36
C ALA A 34 6.51 15.62 12.58
N THR A 35 7.83 15.37 12.49
CA THR A 35 8.84 16.45 12.59
C THR A 35 8.67 17.54 11.53
N SER A 36 8.06 17.20 10.39
CA SER A 36 7.80 18.11 9.28
C SER A 36 6.34 18.56 9.19
N ASN A 37 5.51 18.28 10.21
CA ASN A 37 4.04 18.47 10.19
C ASN A 37 3.37 17.82 8.97
N LEU A 38 3.90 16.67 8.53
CA LEU A 38 3.36 15.92 7.41
C LEU A 38 2.60 14.69 7.91
N VAL A 39 1.58 14.29 7.15
CA VAL A 39 0.92 12.99 7.28
C VAL A 39 1.32 12.08 6.12
N LEU A 40 1.22 10.76 6.30
CA LEU A 40 1.62 9.78 5.27
C LEU A 40 0.97 10.05 3.90
N ARG A 41 -0.31 10.46 3.90
CA ARG A 41 -1.05 10.80 2.68
C ARG A 41 -0.43 11.96 1.88
N GLN A 42 0.34 12.84 2.51
CA GLN A 42 1.01 13.97 1.84
C GLN A 42 2.34 13.58 1.20
N VAL A 43 2.92 12.42 1.55
CA VAL A 43 4.13 11.89 0.91
C VAL A 43 3.84 10.73 -0.06
N TRP A 44 2.56 10.43 -0.27
CA TRP A 44 2.08 9.27 -1.04
C TRP A 44 2.61 9.21 -2.48
N ASN A 45 2.68 10.38 -3.14
CA ASN A 45 3.15 10.49 -4.53
C ASN A 45 4.66 10.67 -4.65
N ARG A 46 5.40 10.66 -3.54
CA ARG A 46 6.85 10.78 -3.53
C ARG A 46 7.49 9.41 -3.62
N THR A 47 8.68 9.35 -4.21
CA THR A 47 9.42 8.10 -4.27
C THR A 47 9.88 7.67 -2.87
N VAL A 48 10.07 6.36 -2.68
CA VAL A 48 10.65 5.81 -1.45
C VAL A 48 12.02 6.42 -1.20
N ALA A 49 12.84 6.50 -2.25
CA ALA A 49 14.16 7.13 -2.21
C ALA A 49 14.13 8.58 -1.71
N ASP A 50 13.23 9.42 -2.22
CA ASP A 50 13.16 10.84 -1.83
C ASP A 50 12.82 11.03 -0.34
N VAL A 51 11.90 10.20 0.17
CA VAL A 51 11.51 10.27 1.58
C VAL A 51 12.65 9.81 2.46
N VAL A 52 13.31 8.70 2.12
CA VAL A 52 14.47 8.23 2.88
C VAL A 52 15.59 9.27 2.85
N ALA A 53 15.91 9.84 1.69
CA ALA A 53 16.97 10.84 1.55
C ALA A 53 16.67 12.11 2.34
N GLN A 54 15.44 12.61 2.32
CA GLN A 54 15.06 13.81 3.08
C GLN A 54 15.30 13.66 4.59
N TYR A 55 14.92 12.52 5.17
CA TYR A 55 14.93 12.35 6.62
C TYR A 55 16.23 11.79 7.18
N THR A 56 17.04 11.15 6.34
CA THR A 56 18.27 10.46 6.77
C THR A 56 19.52 11.15 6.24
N GLY A 57 19.39 11.98 5.20
CA GLY A 57 20.52 12.57 4.48
C GLY A 57 21.33 11.57 3.65
N LEU A 58 20.88 10.32 3.55
CA LEU A 58 21.59 9.26 2.83
C LEU A 58 21.07 9.14 1.39
N THR A 59 22.02 8.99 0.47
CA THR A 59 21.72 8.66 -0.93
C THR A 59 21.42 7.18 -1.09
N VAL A 60 20.63 6.82 -2.11
CA VAL A 60 20.31 5.42 -2.42
C VAL A 60 21.55 4.53 -2.59
N PRO A 61 22.63 4.95 -3.28
CA PRO A 61 23.87 4.18 -3.33
C PRO A 61 24.50 3.93 -1.95
N GLN A 62 24.49 4.93 -1.05
CA GLN A 62 25.00 4.75 0.32
C GLN A 62 24.16 3.71 1.09
N LEU A 63 22.84 3.74 0.92
CA LEU A 63 21.94 2.74 1.52
C LEU A 63 22.21 1.34 0.97
N GLY A 64 22.38 1.21 -0.34
CA GLY A 64 22.74 -0.05 -0.99
C GLY A 64 24.03 -0.64 -0.43
N CYS A 65 25.07 0.20 -0.26
CA CYS A 65 26.31 -0.23 0.38
C CYS A 65 26.13 -0.62 1.84
N LEU A 66 25.32 0.10 2.62
CA LEU A 66 25.11 -0.16 4.05
C LEU A 66 24.35 -1.44 4.33
N TYR A 67 23.37 -1.77 3.48
CA TYR A 67 22.44 -2.88 3.70
C TYR A 67 22.66 -4.06 2.75
N GLY A 68 23.60 -3.95 1.80
CA GLY A 68 23.91 -5.01 0.85
C GLY A 68 22.79 -5.26 -0.17
N TRP A 69 22.04 -4.22 -0.53
CA TRP A 69 20.95 -4.35 -1.51
C TRP A 69 21.49 -4.46 -2.93
N ASP A 70 20.84 -5.29 -3.73
CA ASP A 70 21.17 -5.46 -5.14
C ASP A 70 20.65 -4.29 -6.00
N GLN A 71 21.13 -4.22 -7.25
CA GLN A 71 20.74 -3.15 -8.18
C GLN A 71 19.25 -3.17 -8.52
N VAL A 72 18.60 -4.33 -8.47
CA VAL A 72 17.17 -4.48 -8.78
C VAL A 72 16.35 -3.75 -7.70
N PHE A 73 16.68 -3.99 -6.43
CA PHE A 73 16.02 -3.34 -5.31
C PHE A 73 16.32 -1.83 -5.26
N LEU A 74 17.56 -1.42 -5.56
CA LEU A 74 17.91 0.00 -5.66
C LEU A 74 17.12 0.71 -6.76
N ASN A 75 16.95 0.09 -7.92
CA ASN A 75 16.13 0.65 -9.01
C ASN A 75 14.65 0.74 -8.61
N PHE A 76 14.16 -0.24 -7.87
CA PHE A 76 12.80 -0.24 -7.34
C PHE A 76 12.56 0.95 -6.41
N ILE A 77 13.36 1.15 -5.35
CA ILE A 77 13.13 2.26 -4.40
C ILE A 77 13.30 3.65 -5.03
N ASN A 78 14.05 3.77 -6.13
CA ASN A 78 14.20 5.02 -6.89
C ASN A 78 12.97 5.38 -7.73
N THR A 79 12.12 4.41 -8.06
CA THR A 79 10.97 4.62 -8.97
C THR A 79 9.63 4.40 -8.29
N ALA A 80 9.57 3.53 -7.29
CA ALA A 80 8.36 3.23 -6.54
C ALA A 80 7.98 4.41 -5.64
N THR A 81 6.70 4.78 -5.70
CA THR A 81 6.10 5.73 -4.76
C THR A 81 5.61 5.03 -3.50
N TRP A 82 5.34 5.79 -2.45
CA TRP A 82 4.66 5.26 -1.25
C TRP A 82 3.25 4.74 -1.56
N SER A 83 2.60 5.28 -2.60
CA SER A 83 1.36 4.72 -3.15
C SER A 83 1.54 3.29 -3.63
N ASP A 84 2.57 3.05 -4.43
CA ASP A 84 2.85 1.74 -5.01
C ASP A 84 3.20 0.74 -3.91
N VAL A 85 4.00 1.19 -2.93
CA VAL A 85 4.35 0.39 -1.74
C VAL A 85 3.11 -0.07 -0.98
N ASN A 86 2.12 0.81 -0.80
CA ASN A 86 0.86 0.50 -0.10
C ASN A 86 -0.09 -0.36 -0.92
N ALA A 87 -0.06 -0.26 -2.24
CA ALA A 87 -0.91 -1.10 -3.08
C ALA A 87 -0.35 -2.51 -3.31
N PHE A 88 0.97 -2.63 -3.52
CA PHE A 88 1.56 -3.82 -4.14
C PHE A 88 2.37 -4.73 -3.21
N ARG A 89 2.77 -4.27 -2.02
CA ARG A 89 3.78 -5.01 -1.24
C ARG A 89 3.51 -5.09 0.25
N LEU A 90 2.91 -4.07 0.85
CA LEU A 90 2.73 -4.03 2.29
C LEU A 90 1.24 -3.94 2.59
N CYS A 91 0.61 -5.11 2.76
CA CYS A 91 -0.77 -5.25 3.21
C CYS A 91 -0.94 -4.91 4.70
N SER A 92 0.01 -4.18 5.28
CA SER A 92 0.14 -3.92 6.69
C SER A 92 0.27 -2.42 6.94
N GLU A 93 -0.22 -1.97 8.09
CA GLU A 93 -0.03 -0.58 8.53
C GLU A 93 1.46 -0.26 8.69
N TYR A 94 1.92 0.83 8.08
CA TYR A 94 3.27 1.37 8.29
C TYR A 94 3.44 2.03 9.65
N GLU A 95 2.33 2.27 10.32
CA GLU A 95 2.33 2.92 11.61
C GLU A 95 3.14 2.08 12.60
N LYS A 96 4.03 2.73 13.33
CA LYS A 96 4.99 2.18 14.30
C LYS A 96 6.13 1.39 13.66
N LEU A 97 6.21 1.26 12.34
CA LEU A 97 7.34 0.63 11.66
C LEU A 97 8.46 1.64 11.38
N THR A 98 9.70 1.20 11.59
CA THR A 98 10.89 1.97 11.21
C THR A 98 11.11 1.89 9.70
N LEU A 99 11.79 2.89 9.13
CA LEU A 99 12.15 2.88 7.70
C LEU A 99 12.91 1.59 7.33
N HIS A 100 13.79 1.09 8.21
CA HIS A 100 14.49 -0.17 7.99
C HIS A 100 13.52 -1.34 7.81
N ARG A 101 12.55 -1.50 8.73
CA ARG A 101 11.58 -2.60 8.67
C ARG A 101 10.74 -2.53 7.41
N ILE A 102 10.28 -1.34 7.05
CA ILE A 102 9.52 -1.11 5.81
C ILE A 102 10.37 -1.53 4.60
N LEU A 103 11.62 -1.09 4.51
CA LEU A 103 12.51 -1.40 3.38
C LEU A 103 12.84 -2.90 3.30
N VAL A 104 13.06 -3.56 4.44
CA VAL A 104 13.24 -5.02 4.49
C VAL A 104 11.99 -5.73 3.99
N GLN A 105 10.81 -5.35 4.48
CA GLN A 105 9.56 -5.94 4.01
C GLN A 105 9.36 -5.66 2.51
N LEU A 106 9.71 -4.49 2.00
CA LEU A 106 9.67 -4.23 0.55
C LEU A 106 10.58 -5.17 -0.24
N SER A 107 11.77 -5.49 0.25
CA SER A 107 12.69 -6.40 -0.44
C SER A 107 12.22 -7.86 -0.47
N THR A 108 11.47 -8.29 0.55
CA THR A 108 11.03 -9.67 0.70
C THR A 108 9.55 -9.89 0.36
N ALA A 109 8.77 -8.82 0.27
CA ALA A 109 7.35 -8.89 -0.01
C ALA A 109 7.10 -9.47 -1.41
N PRO A 110 6.19 -10.45 -1.52
CA PRO A 110 5.67 -10.84 -2.81
C PRO A 110 4.94 -9.65 -3.45
N ALA A 111 4.95 -9.57 -4.78
CA ALA A 111 4.20 -8.57 -5.52
C ALA A 111 2.70 -8.95 -5.53
N VAL A 112 2.05 -8.87 -4.37
CA VAL A 112 0.62 -9.16 -4.20
C VAL A 112 -0.12 -7.86 -3.99
N ASN A 113 -1.17 -7.69 -4.79
CA ASN A 113 -2.09 -6.58 -4.68
C ASN A 113 -2.97 -6.83 -3.44
N CYS A 114 -2.81 -6.02 -2.40
CA CYS A 114 -3.58 -6.13 -1.16
C CYS A 114 -5.04 -5.69 -1.36
N PHE A 115 -5.32 -5.04 -2.48
CA PHE A 115 -6.67 -4.74 -2.92
C PHE A 115 -7.20 -5.91 -3.75
N GLY A 116 -7.99 -6.76 -3.11
CA GLY A 116 -8.86 -7.69 -3.82
C GLY A 116 -9.75 -6.90 -4.77
N THR A 117 -9.64 -7.16 -6.07
CA THR A 117 -10.57 -6.56 -7.04
C THR A 117 -11.84 -7.38 -6.99
N ILE A 118 -12.94 -6.75 -6.58
CA ILE A 118 -14.27 -7.35 -6.66
C ILE A 118 -14.79 -7.06 -8.06
N SER A 119 -14.91 -8.11 -8.88
CA SER A 119 -15.59 -8.02 -10.18
C SER A 119 -16.93 -8.74 -10.13
N LEU A 120 -17.91 -8.15 -10.81
CA LEU A 120 -19.20 -8.78 -11.08
C LEU A 120 -19.13 -9.43 -12.46
N SER A 121 -19.80 -10.58 -12.65
CA SER A 121 -19.86 -11.22 -13.97
C SER A 121 -20.54 -10.37 -15.04
N SER A 122 -21.36 -9.38 -14.64
CA SER A 122 -21.96 -8.35 -15.48
C SER A 122 -22.34 -7.12 -14.64
N SER A 123 -22.42 -5.94 -15.28
CA SER A 123 -22.98 -4.73 -14.66
C SER A 123 -24.51 -4.64 -14.78
N THR A 124 -25.10 -5.45 -15.66
CA THR A 124 -26.54 -5.51 -15.91
C THR A 124 -26.99 -6.96 -16.08
N TYR A 125 -28.07 -7.35 -15.42
CA TYR A 125 -28.66 -8.68 -15.54
C TYR A 125 -30.12 -8.54 -15.96
N ASP A 126 -30.47 -9.15 -17.09
CA ASP A 126 -31.87 -9.23 -17.54
C ASP A 126 -32.59 -10.29 -16.72
N VAL A 127 -33.62 -9.87 -15.99
CA VAL A 127 -34.45 -10.74 -15.15
C VAL A 127 -35.81 -10.85 -15.81
N ARG A 128 -36.19 -12.05 -16.26
CA ARG A 128 -37.54 -12.27 -16.80
C ARG A 128 -38.48 -12.62 -15.65
N GLU A 129 -39.77 -12.29 -15.77
CA GLU A 129 -40.78 -12.66 -14.77
C GLU A 129 -40.91 -14.19 -14.54
N SER A 130 -40.49 -14.99 -15.52
CA SER A 130 -40.42 -16.45 -15.40
C SER A 130 -39.26 -16.96 -14.54
N ASP A 131 -38.26 -16.11 -14.28
CA ASP A 131 -37.03 -16.51 -13.62
C ASP A 131 -37.23 -16.36 -12.10
N ALA A 132 -37.42 -17.49 -11.42
CA ALA A 132 -37.62 -17.49 -9.97
C ALA A 132 -36.36 -17.06 -9.19
N ILE A 133 -35.16 -17.22 -9.78
CA ILE A 133 -33.86 -16.96 -9.15
C ILE A 133 -32.87 -16.43 -10.19
N VAL A 134 -32.11 -15.40 -9.83
CA VAL A 134 -30.98 -14.87 -10.61
C VAL A 134 -29.70 -15.08 -9.81
N VAL A 135 -28.70 -15.70 -10.43
CA VAL A 135 -27.41 -15.99 -9.79
C VAL A 135 -26.38 -14.96 -10.25
N ILE A 136 -25.84 -14.20 -9.32
CA ILE A 136 -24.76 -13.23 -9.55
C ILE A 136 -23.46 -13.84 -9.03
N PHE A 137 -22.48 -14.00 -9.92
CA PHE A 137 -21.14 -14.43 -9.53
C PHE A 137 -20.32 -13.20 -9.16
N VAL A 138 -19.91 -13.16 -7.89
CA VAL A 138 -18.93 -12.20 -7.38
C VAL A 138 -17.58 -12.89 -7.36
N GLN A 139 -16.63 -12.36 -8.13
CA GLN A 139 -15.28 -12.90 -8.18
C GLN A 139 -14.34 -11.98 -7.40
N LEU A 140 -13.61 -12.58 -6.45
CA LEU A 140 -12.48 -11.93 -5.81
C LEU A 140 -11.22 -12.28 -6.58
N LEU A 141 -10.57 -11.27 -7.16
CA LEU A 141 -9.28 -11.42 -7.82
C LEU A 141 -8.17 -10.88 -6.92
N GLY A 142 -7.18 -11.72 -6.63
CA GLY A 142 -6.04 -11.38 -5.78
C GLY A 142 -5.94 -12.24 -4.52
N HIS A 143 -4.90 -11.99 -3.72
CA HIS A 143 -4.75 -12.59 -2.39
C HIS A 143 -5.19 -11.56 -1.36
N VAL A 144 -6.04 -11.96 -0.41
CA VAL A 144 -6.49 -11.09 0.66
C VAL A 144 -6.28 -11.82 1.98
N ASP A 145 -5.51 -11.20 2.86
CA ASP A 145 -5.07 -11.79 4.13
C ASP A 145 -6.10 -11.63 5.26
N ASP A 146 -7.23 -10.97 5.00
CA ASP A 146 -8.26 -10.62 6.00
C ASP A 146 -9.69 -10.87 5.49
N VAL A 147 -10.67 -10.80 6.39
CA VAL A 147 -12.10 -10.99 6.09
C VAL A 147 -12.63 -9.82 5.25
N ILE A 148 -13.18 -10.13 4.08
CA ILE A 148 -13.80 -9.15 3.20
C ILE A 148 -15.31 -9.18 3.37
N GLN A 149 -15.90 -8.05 3.75
CA GLN A 149 -17.35 -7.88 3.76
C GLN A 149 -17.80 -7.31 2.40
N VAL A 150 -18.56 -8.10 1.65
CA VAL A 150 -19.15 -7.65 0.38
C VAL A 150 -20.63 -7.34 0.61
N SER A 151 -21.04 -6.10 0.37
CA SER A 151 -22.45 -5.68 0.42
C SER A 151 -22.98 -5.51 -0.99
N LEU A 152 -24.03 -6.26 -1.34
CA LEU A 152 -24.70 -6.15 -2.63
C LEU A 152 -26.02 -5.40 -2.46
N SER A 153 -26.24 -4.38 -3.30
CA SER A 153 -27.51 -3.67 -3.39
C SER A 153 -28.08 -3.82 -4.78
N VAL A 154 -29.29 -4.37 -4.89
CA VAL A 154 -30.00 -4.46 -6.17
C VAL A 154 -30.92 -3.26 -6.31
N THR A 155 -30.69 -2.44 -7.34
CA THR A 155 -31.59 -1.34 -7.69
C THR A 155 -32.25 -1.64 -9.03
N PRO A 156 -33.59 -1.67 -9.13
CA PRO A 156 -34.26 -1.86 -10.41
C PRO A 156 -34.02 -0.64 -11.30
N VAL A 157 -33.46 -0.86 -12.48
CA VAL A 157 -33.27 0.18 -13.50
C VAL A 157 -34.34 0.01 -14.57
N TYR A 158 -35.33 0.90 -14.57
CA TYR A 158 -36.41 0.88 -15.56
C TYR A 158 -35.98 1.59 -16.85
N THR A 159 -35.68 0.82 -17.89
CA THR A 159 -35.46 1.31 -19.26
C THR A 159 -36.72 1.14 -20.10
N GLY A 160 -37.80 1.83 -19.71
CA GLY A 160 -39.01 1.95 -20.53
C GLY A 160 -40.27 1.31 -19.94
N TYR A 161 -41.34 2.09 -19.97
CA TYR A 161 -42.70 1.86 -19.46
C TYR A 161 -42.88 1.88 -17.94
N GLN A 162 -43.53 2.97 -17.48
CA GLN A 162 -44.08 3.11 -16.14
C GLN A 162 -45.21 2.08 -15.95
N CYS A 163 -44.91 1.02 -15.20
CA CYS A 163 -45.92 0.30 -14.43
C CYS A 163 -45.69 0.63 -12.96
N ASN A 164 -46.72 1.17 -12.29
CA ASN A 164 -46.73 1.40 -10.85
C ASN A 164 -46.45 0.07 -10.12
N ILE A 165 -45.26 -0.09 -9.53
CA ILE A 165 -44.94 -1.21 -8.64
C ILE A 165 -44.94 -0.74 -7.17
N PRO A 166 -45.56 -1.49 -6.24
CA PRO A 166 -45.63 -1.14 -4.82
C PRO A 166 -44.25 -1.09 -4.14
N SER A 167 -44.15 -0.24 -3.11
CA SER A 167 -42.94 0.17 -2.35
C SER A 167 -42.19 -0.90 -1.53
N TRP A 168 -42.26 -2.19 -1.89
CA TRP A 168 -41.79 -3.30 -1.03
C TRP A 168 -40.45 -3.94 -1.44
N ARG A 169 -39.65 -3.37 -2.35
CA ARG A 169 -38.43 -4.03 -2.86
C ARG A 169 -37.13 -3.20 -2.79
N ASN A 170 -36.84 -2.63 -1.64
CA ASN A 170 -35.44 -2.39 -1.28
C ASN A 170 -35.01 -3.51 -0.32
N TRP A 171 -34.33 -4.51 -0.84
CA TRP A 171 -33.67 -5.53 -0.03
C TRP A 171 -32.18 -5.22 0.04
N THR A 172 -31.66 -5.15 1.26
CA THR A 172 -30.23 -5.07 1.55
C THR A 172 -29.90 -6.36 2.27
N GLU A 173 -29.08 -7.22 1.66
CA GLU A 173 -28.65 -8.46 2.29
C GLU A 173 -27.14 -8.38 2.52
N THR A 174 -26.74 -8.57 3.78
CA THR A 174 -25.34 -8.56 4.20
C THR A 174 -24.95 -10.00 4.49
N SER A 175 -24.11 -10.58 3.65
CA SER A 175 -23.55 -11.93 3.88
C SER A 175 -22.09 -11.81 4.29
N ASN A 176 -21.75 -12.43 5.42
CA ASN A 176 -20.38 -12.53 5.90
C ASN A 176 -19.79 -13.83 5.36
N TYR A 177 -18.70 -13.73 4.57
CA TYR A 177 -17.98 -14.89 4.08
C TYR A 177 -16.70 -15.05 4.91
N GLN A 178 -16.58 -16.16 5.64
CA GLN A 178 -15.35 -16.55 6.33
C GLN A 178 -14.70 -17.71 5.57
N HIS A 179 -13.45 -17.55 5.18
CA HIS A 179 -12.64 -18.62 4.61
C HIS A 179 -12.02 -19.41 5.77
N THR A 180 -12.38 -20.69 5.93
CA THR A 180 -11.62 -21.67 6.73
C THR A 180 -10.48 -22.25 5.93
#